data_AF-A0A1V4WLP0-F1
#
_entry.id   AF-A0A1V4WLP0-F1
#
_cell.length_a   1.000
_cell.length_b   1.000
_cell.length_c   1.000
_cell.angle_alpha   90.00
_cell.angle_beta   90.00
_cell.angle_gamma   90.00
#
_symmetry.space_group_name_H-M   'P 1'
#
loop_
_entity.id
_entity.type
_entity.pdbx_description
1 polymer ?
#
loop_
_entity_poly.entity_id
_entity_poly.type
_entity_poly.pdbx_seq_one_letter_code
_entity_poly.pdbx_strand_id
1 'polypeptide(L)'
;MLNGIFSTFSGKYVNGRRLEIISNNIANVSTPGFKALRPVFTSMTGEETAQKLENTFTSIYDAYSNFTAAPPIETGGNLDFAIEGDGFFVVSTKEGPMYTRNGKFTLDSEGKLVTSDGNPVLGKGGEITIDGKEISVESDGSLYVDKAFVDVLKVVDFAEKKDIRNYGKNLFVNTNEQNEEIIPENLSVRQGYYEGSNVDMMREMIELMYTVRAYEAYTKADRSLDDILGKLINMGR
;
A
#
# COMPACT_ATOMS: atom_id res chain seq x y z
N MET A 1 10.95 -6.60 -37.49
CA MET A 1 10.10 -5.41 -37.27
C MET A 1 9.06 -5.64 -36.18
N LEU A 2 8.23 -6.70 -36.26
CA LEU A 2 7.25 -7.04 -35.21
C LEU A 2 7.86 -7.18 -33.81
N ASN A 3 9.02 -7.85 -33.68
CA ASN A 3 9.72 -7.96 -32.40
C ASN A 3 10.19 -6.60 -31.84
N GLY A 4 10.54 -5.65 -32.71
CA GLY A 4 10.97 -4.30 -32.31
C GLY A 4 9.79 -3.44 -31.84
N ILE A 5 8.65 -3.53 -32.52
CA ILE A 5 7.39 -2.88 -32.11
C ILE A 5 6.92 -3.47 -30.79
N PHE A 6 6.92 -4.80 -30.65
CA PHE A 6 6.49 -5.47 -29.44
C PHE A 6 7.41 -5.17 -28.24
N SER A 7 8.72 -5.12 -28.45
CA SER A 7 9.69 -4.70 -27.41
C SER A 7 9.49 -3.24 -27.01
N THR A 8 9.25 -2.34 -27.97
CA THR A 8 8.99 -0.93 -27.69
C THR A 8 7.68 -0.74 -26.93
N PHE A 9 6.62 -1.43 -27.35
CA PHE A 9 5.31 -1.39 -26.72
C PHE A 9 5.35 -1.96 -25.29
N SER A 10 5.97 -3.13 -25.09
CA SER A 10 6.12 -3.72 -23.75
C SER A 10 6.95 -2.84 -22.82
N GLY A 11 8.07 -2.27 -23.31
CA GLY A 11 8.86 -1.30 -22.55
C GLY A 11 8.07 -0.04 -22.17
N LYS A 12 7.32 0.53 -23.12
CA LYS A 12 6.42 1.67 -22.88
C LYS A 12 5.34 1.35 -21.85
N TYR A 13 4.71 0.18 -21.97
CA TYR A 13 3.65 -0.29 -21.07
C TYR A 13 4.17 -0.47 -19.64
N VAL A 14 5.31 -1.14 -19.47
CA VAL A 14 5.92 -1.34 -18.14
C VAL A 14 6.30 0.00 -17.50
N ASN A 15 6.92 0.91 -18.25
CA ASN A 15 7.24 2.23 -17.70
C ASN A 15 5.97 3.03 -17.38
N GLY A 16 4.89 2.90 -18.17
CA GLY A 16 3.60 3.49 -17.83
C GLY A 16 3.06 3.00 -16.47
N ARG A 17 3.08 1.68 -16.23
CA ARG A 17 2.67 1.10 -14.95
C ARG A 17 3.59 1.50 -13.79
N ARG A 18 4.91 1.61 -14.02
CA ARG A 18 5.84 2.18 -13.01
C ARG A 18 5.48 3.62 -12.67
N LEU A 19 5.17 4.46 -13.67
CA LEU A 19 4.74 5.84 -13.42
C LEU A 19 3.49 5.89 -12.53
N GLU A 20 2.51 5.03 -12.76
CA GLU A 20 1.30 4.94 -11.94
C GLU A 20 1.63 4.58 -10.48
N ILE A 21 2.49 3.58 -10.26
CA ILE A 21 2.90 3.15 -8.91
C ILE A 21 3.66 4.25 -8.18
N ILE A 22 4.67 4.86 -8.84
CA ILE A 22 5.48 5.93 -8.24
C ILE A 22 4.60 7.14 -7.94
N SER A 23 3.68 7.49 -8.85
CA SER A 23 2.73 8.58 -8.63
C SER A 23 1.83 8.31 -7.43
N ASN A 24 1.36 7.07 -7.26
CA ASN A 24 0.56 6.67 -6.10
C ASN A 24 1.36 6.75 -4.80
N ASN A 25 2.63 6.32 -4.80
CA ASN A 25 3.51 6.43 -3.64
C ASN A 25 3.75 7.90 -3.26
N ILE A 26 4.09 8.75 -4.23
CA ILE A 26 4.33 10.18 -4.01
C ILE A 26 3.05 10.86 -3.47
N ALA A 27 1.88 10.54 -4.02
CA ALA A 27 0.61 11.11 -3.57
C ALA A 27 0.29 10.74 -2.11
N ASN A 28 0.78 9.60 -1.62
CA ASN A 28 0.50 9.08 -0.29
C ASN A 28 1.70 9.12 0.67
N VAL A 29 2.73 9.92 0.35
CA VAL A 29 3.92 10.06 1.21
C VAL A 29 3.62 10.72 2.56
N SER A 30 2.56 11.52 2.64
CA SER A 30 2.11 12.15 3.89
C SER A 30 0.89 11.45 4.49
N THR A 31 0.46 10.33 3.89
CA THR A 31 -0.72 9.59 4.33
C THR A 31 -0.33 8.67 5.50
N PRO A 32 -0.97 8.82 6.68
CA PRO A 32 -0.70 7.94 7.82
C PRO A 32 -0.94 6.47 7.51
N GLY A 33 -0.01 5.61 7.93
CA GLY A 33 -0.07 4.17 7.75
C GLY A 33 0.07 3.68 6.31
N PHE A 34 0.41 4.56 5.35
CA PHE A 34 0.56 4.15 3.96
C PHE A 34 1.80 3.26 3.78
N LYS A 35 1.60 2.17 3.02
CA LYS A 35 2.65 1.21 2.67
C LYS A 35 2.95 1.32 1.17
N ALA A 36 4.20 1.65 0.87
CA ALA A 36 4.69 1.87 -0.47
C ALA A 36 4.43 0.66 -1.36
N LEU A 37 3.87 0.90 -2.55
CA LEU A 37 3.66 -0.11 -3.56
C LEU A 37 4.97 -0.35 -4.31
N ARG A 38 5.29 -1.62 -4.55
CA ARG A 38 6.47 -2.03 -5.31
C ARG A 38 6.06 -2.95 -6.47
N PRO A 39 6.51 -2.68 -7.70
CA PRO A 39 6.19 -3.52 -8.85
C PRO A 39 6.92 -4.86 -8.78
N VAL A 40 6.23 -5.94 -9.16
CA VAL A 40 6.82 -7.26 -9.42
C VAL A 40 7.00 -7.42 -10.93
N PHE A 41 8.24 -7.59 -11.36
CA PHE A 41 8.57 -7.90 -12.74
C PHE A 41 8.67 -9.40 -12.91
N THR A 42 7.89 -9.94 -13.85
CA THR A 42 8.14 -11.29 -14.35
C THR A 42 8.69 -11.19 -15.77
N SER A 43 9.73 -11.96 -16.06
CA SER A 43 10.22 -12.14 -17.42
C SER A 43 9.38 -13.22 -18.08
N MET A 44 8.80 -12.92 -19.25
CA MET A 44 7.96 -13.88 -20.00
C MET A 44 8.74 -15.10 -20.54
N THR A 45 10.04 -15.23 -20.26
CA THR A 45 10.89 -16.33 -20.74
C THR A 45 10.84 -17.60 -19.87
N GLY A 46 10.05 -17.64 -18.80
CA GLY A 46 9.83 -18.88 -18.03
C GLY A 46 11.01 -19.36 -17.19
N GLU A 47 12.13 -18.63 -17.17
CA GLU A 47 13.25 -18.86 -16.26
C GLU A 47 13.33 -17.72 -15.26
N GLU A 48 13.11 -18.03 -13.97
CA GLU A 48 13.40 -17.17 -12.83
C GLU A 48 14.91 -16.91 -12.78
N THR A 49 15.40 -15.95 -13.56
CA THR A 49 16.76 -15.46 -13.36
C THR A 49 16.71 -13.96 -13.20
N ALA A 50 16.89 -13.53 -11.95
CA ALA A 50 17.17 -12.16 -11.54
C ALA A 50 18.57 -11.72 -12.04
N GLN A 51 18.80 -11.82 -13.35
CA GLN A 51 19.99 -11.34 -14.02
C GLN A 51 19.56 -10.21 -14.95
N LYS A 52 20.20 -9.05 -14.78
CA LYS A 52 20.13 -7.89 -15.68
C LYS A 52 20.18 -8.38 -17.13
N LEU A 53 19.03 -8.46 -17.78
CA LEU A 53 18.92 -8.78 -19.19
C LEU A 53 18.47 -7.52 -19.91
N GLU A 54 19.44 -6.88 -20.55
CA GLU A 54 19.21 -6.06 -21.72
C GLU A 54 18.34 -6.86 -22.69
N ASN A 55 17.15 -6.35 -23.02
CA ASN A 55 16.19 -6.89 -24.00
C ASN A 55 15.24 -8.03 -23.57
N THR A 56 14.90 -8.16 -22.29
CA THR A 56 13.81 -9.07 -21.88
C THR A 56 12.43 -8.41 -21.99
N PHE A 57 11.49 -9.13 -22.61
CA PHE A 57 10.04 -8.86 -22.56
C PHE A 57 9.57 -8.89 -21.11
N THR A 58 9.57 -7.72 -20.47
CA THR A 58 9.09 -7.57 -19.11
C THR A 58 7.62 -7.16 -19.16
N SER A 59 6.79 -7.82 -18.36
CA SER A 59 5.48 -7.32 -17.98
C SER A 59 5.49 -7.12 -16.47
N ILE A 60 4.79 -6.08 -16.00
CA ILE A 60 4.44 -6.00 -14.59
C ILE A 60 3.23 -6.90 -14.42
N TYR A 61 3.41 -7.98 -13.68
CA TYR A 61 2.33 -8.92 -13.38
C TYR A 61 1.47 -8.43 -12.22
N ASP A 62 2.13 -7.89 -11.18
CA ASP A 62 1.46 -7.46 -9.95
C ASP A 62 2.28 -6.38 -9.22
N ALA A 63 1.71 -5.79 -8.19
CA ALA A 63 2.40 -4.92 -7.23
C ALA A 63 2.08 -5.37 -5.81
N TYR A 64 3.06 -5.36 -4.92
CA TYR A 64 2.85 -5.68 -3.51
C TYR A 64 3.07 -4.45 -2.63
N SER A 65 2.42 -4.44 -1.47
CA SER A 65 2.61 -3.44 -0.44
C SER A 65 3.86 -3.79 0.38
N ASN A 66 4.82 -2.88 0.47
CA ASN A 66 5.98 -3.05 1.34
C ASN A 66 5.56 -2.76 2.79
N PHE A 67 5.51 -3.78 3.64
CA PHE A 67 5.10 -3.66 5.03
C PHE A 67 6.22 -3.23 6.00
N THR A 68 7.40 -2.84 5.50
CA THR A 68 8.46 -2.26 6.34
C THR A 68 7.89 -1.12 7.21
N ALA A 69 8.19 -1.15 8.51
CA ALA A 69 7.71 -0.16 9.46
C ALA A 69 8.26 1.24 9.13
N ALA A 70 7.40 2.25 9.22
CA ALA A 70 7.82 3.65 9.20
C ALA A 70 7.98 4.17 10.63
N PRO A 71 8.81 5.20 10.85
CA PRO A 71 8.86 5.86 12.14
C PRO A 71 7.47 6.40 12.55
N PRO A 72 7.07 6.24 13.82
CA PRO A 72 5.85 6.86 14.33
C PRO A 72 6.03 8.38 14.39
N ILE A 73 4.96 9.12 14.09
CA ILE A 73 4.92 10.57 14.14
C ILE A 73 4.03 10.99 15.32
N GLU A 74 4.57 11.85 16.19
CA GLU A 74 3.83 12.39 17.33
C GLU A 74 2.81 13.43 16.87
N THR A 75 1.57 13.28 17.30
CA THR A 75 0.49 14.24 17.07
C THR A 75 -0.06 14.85 18.34
N GLY A 76 0.02 14.13 19.46
CA GLY A 76 -0.68 14.46 20.69
C GLY A 76 -2.19 14.28 20.61
N GLY A 77 -2.71 13.62 19.57
CA GLY A 77 -4.13 13.33 19.43
C GLY A 77 -4.58 12.16 20.30
N ASN A 78 -5.67 12.32 21.05
CA ASN A 78 -6.19 11.26 21.94
C ASN A 78 -6.67 10.00 21.18
N LEU A 79 -6.99 10.13 19.89
CA LEU A 79 -7.51 9.06 19.02
C LEU A 79 -6.52 8.64 17.94
N ASP A 80 -5.26 9.05 18.10
CA ASP A 80 -4.17 8.64 17.20
C ASP A 80 -3.40 7.51 17.87
N PHE A 81 -3.32 6.37 17.18
CA PHE A 81 -2.63 5.18 17.65
C PHE A 81 -1.58 4.71 16.65
N ALA A 82 -0.41 4.32 17.17
CA ALA A 82 0.65 3.70 16.38
C ALA A 82 0.93 2.29 16.93
N ILE A 83 1.08 1.33 16.03
CA ILE A 83 1.54 -0.03 16.37
C ILE A 83 3.05 -0.04 16.24
N GLU A 84 3.76 -0.40 17.30
CA GLU A 84 5.18 -0.66 17.27
C GLU A 84 5.41 -2.13 16.88
N GLY A 85 5.85 -2.35 15.63
CA GLY A 85 6.21 -3.67 15.10
C GLY A 85 5.18 -4.30 14.15
N ASP A 86 5.16 -5.63 14.17
CA ASP A 86 4.19 -6.54 13.54
C ASP A 86 2.71 -6.20 13.85
N GLY A 87 1.79 -6.22 12.87
CA GLY A 87 0.34 -6.18 13.14
C GLY A 87 -0.48 -5.02 12.55
N PHE A 88 -1.76 -5.23 12.31
CA PHE A 88 -2.70 -4.30 11.69
C PHE A 88 -3.92 -4.11 12.58
N PHE A 89 -4.47 -2.90 12.60
CA PHE A 89 -5.79 -2.66 13.15
C PHE A 89 -6.84 -3.31 12.27
N VAL A 90 -7.85 -3.92 12.90
CA VAL A 90 -8.98 -4.50 12.18
C VAL A 90 -10.14 -3.50 12.13
N VAL A 91 -10.72 -3.33 10.95
CA VAL A 91 -11.90 -2.47 10.73
C VAL A 91 -13.02 -3.26 10.10
N SER A 92 -14.24 -2.93 10.48
CA SER A 92 -15.47 -3.51 9.92
C SER A 92 -15.87 -2.76 8.67
N THR A 93 -16.01 -3.46 7.55
CA THR A 93 -16.56 -2.90 6.31
C THR A 93 -17.76 -3.72 5.85
N LYS A 94 -18.54 -3.19 4.91
CA LYS A 94 -19.71 -3.90 4.35
C LYS A 94 -19.36 -5.24 3.68
N GLU A 95 -18.11 -5.40 3.25
CA GLU A 95 -17.62 -6.61 2.57
C GLU A 95 -16.93 -7.59 3.52
N GLY A 96 -16.77 -7.22 4.80
CA GLY A 96 -16.10 -8.03 5.81
C GLY A 96 -15.02 -7.26 6.57
N PRO A 97 -14.26 -7.94 7.44
CA PRO A 97 -13.14 -7.34 8.14
C PRO A 97 -12.03 -6.97 7.15
N MET A 98 -11.50 -5.77 7.28
CA MET A 98 -10.32 -5.28 6.56
C MET A 98 -9.28 -4.81 7.55
N TYR A 99 -8.05 -4.64 7.08
CA TYR A 99 -6.90 -4.35 7.92
C TYR A 99 -6.30 -2.99 7.57
N THR A 100 -5.79 -2.26 8.55
CA THR A 100 -5.13 -0.98 8.30
C THR A 100 -3.96 -0.74 9.25
N ARG A 101 -2.98 0.01 8.77
CA ARG A 101 -1.90 0.59 9.59
C ARG A 101 -2.18 2.05 9.93
N ASN A 102 -3.23 2.64 9.35
CA ASN A 102 -3.63 3.99 9.66
C ASN A 102 -4.36 3.98 11.00
N GLY A 103 -3.68 4.40 12.06
CA GLY A 103 -4.29 4.55 13.39
C GLY A 103 -4.79 5.95 13.70
N LYS A 104 -5.00 6.80 12.67
CA LYS A 104 -5.69 8.07 12.83
C LYS A 104 -7.20 7.84 12.81
N PHE A 105 -7.79 7.73 14.00
CA PHE A 105 -9.21 7.48 14.16
C PHE A 105 -9.97 8.72 14.61
N THR A 106 -11.28 8.68 14.44
CA THR A 106 -12.23 9.72 14.82
C THR A 106 -13.47 9.10 15.44
N LEU A 107 -14.27 9.89 16.15
CA LEU A 107 -15.57 9.45 16.65
C LEU A 107 -16.67 9.86 15.68
N ASP A 108 -17.62 8.95 15.43
CA ASP A 108 -18.84 9.28 14.71
C ASP A 108 -19.91 9.89 15.63
N SER A 109 -21.08 10.22 15.07
CA SER A 109 -22.21 10.79 15.82
C SER A 109 -22.83 9.83 16.85
N GLU A 110 -22.56 8.54 16.75
CA GLU A 110 -23.02 7.49 17.67
C GLU A 110 -21.97 7.17 18.74
N GLY A 111 -20.81 7.85 18.71
CA GLY A 111 -19.70 7.63 19.63
C GLY A 111 -18.84 6.41 19.26
N LYS A 112 -18.98 5.85 18.05
CA LYS A 112 -18.14 4.74 17.61
C LYS A 112 -16.78 5.23 17.12
N LEU A 113 -15.75 4.45 17.41
CA LEU A 113 -14.42 4.67 16.87
C LEU A 113 -14.41 4.28 15.40
N VAL A 114 -14.19 5.25 14.51
CA VAL A 114 -14.18 5.06 13.06
C VAL A 114 -12.89 5.58 12.44
N THR A 115 -12.51 4.99 11.32
CA THR A 115 -11.47 5.52 10.43
C THR A 115 -11.90 6.84 9.78
N SER A 116 -10.96 7.56 9.15
CA SER A 116 -11.26 8.76 8.35
C SER A 116 -12.28 8.52 7.22
N ASP A 117 -12.46 7.26 6.80
CA ASP A 117 -13.43 6.82 5.80
C ASP A 117 -14.79 6.42 6.38
N GLY A 118 -14.96 6.47 7.71
CA GLY A 118 -16.19 6.10 8.41
C GLY A 118 -16.35 4.61 8.69
N ASN A 119 -15.31 3.79 8.48
CA ASN A 119 -15.36 2.36 8.83
C ASN A 119 -15.11 2.18 10.34
N PRO A 120 -15.98 1.45 11.08
CA PRO A 120 -15.78 1.16 12.49
C PRO A 120 -14.52 0.35 12.76
N VAL A 121 -13.80 0.69 13.82
CA VAL A 121 -12.64 -0.06 14.31
C VAL A 121 -13.14 -1.18 15.23
N LEU A 122 -12.57 -2.38 15.05
CA LEU A 122 -12.92 -3.55 15.84
C LEU A 122 -11.97 -3.72 17.03
N GLY A 123 -12.56 -4.00 18.18
CA GLY A 123 -11.90 -4.50 19.38
C GLY A 123 -12.08 -6.01 19.54
N LYS A 124 -11.69 -6.55 20.70
CA LYS A 124 -11.95 -7.95 21.05
C LYS A 124 -13.44 -8.23 21.29
N GLY A 125 -14.19 -7.22 21.76
CA GLY A 125 -15.62 -7.32 22.04
C GLY A 125 -16.54 -6.99 20.85
N GLY A 126 -16.02 -6.43 19.76
CA GLY A 126 -16.79 -6.00 18.59
C GLY A 126 -16.47 -4.58 18.16
N GLU A 127 -17.45 -3.84 17.65
CA GLU A 127 -17.27 -2.41 17.34
C GLU A 127 -17.05 -1.62 18.63
N ILE A 128 -16.02 -0.77 18.64
CA ILE A 128 -15.66 0.01 19.83
C ILE A 128 -16.54 1.26 19.90
N THR A 129 -17.36 1.35 20.94
CA THR A 129 -18.13 2.56 21.28
C THR A 129 -17.49 3.25 22.47
N ILE A 130 -17.26 4.55 22.34
CA ILE A 130 -16.65 5.41 23.34
C ILE A 130 -17.72 6.39 23.84
N ASP A 131 -18.10 6.26 25.10
CA ASP A 131 -19.00 7.19 25.79
C ASP A 131 -18.26 7.87 26.95
N GLY A 132 -17.53 8.94 26.64
CA GLY A 132 -16.75 9.71 27.61
C GLY A 132 -15.80 10.72 26.98
N LYS A 133 -15.07 11.48 27.82
CA LYS A 133 -14.22 12.59 27.35
C LYS A 133 -12.74 12.28 27.39
N GLU A 134 -12.29 11.51 28.37
CA GLU A 134 -10.88 11.15 28.54
C GLU A 134 -10.67 9.72 28.05
N ILE A 135 -9.84 9.57 27.02
CA ILE A 135 -9.54 8.27 26.40
C ILE A 135 -8.06 8.00 26.65
N SER A 136 -7.76 6.85 27.24
CA SER A 136 -6.39 6.39 27.45
C SER A 136 -6.23 4.96 26.95
N VAL A 137 -5.17 4.69 26.21
CA VAL A 137 -4.83 3.33 25.76
C VAL A 137 -3.53 2.88 26.42
N GLU A 138 -3.55 1.71 27.03
CA GLU A 138 -2.35 1.04 27.54
C GLU A 138 -1.57 0.35 26.42
N SER A 139 -0.30 0.01 26.68
CA SER A 139 0.60 -0.56 25.66
C SER A 139 0.12 -1.88 25.07
N ASP A 140 -0.73 -2.61 25.79
CA ASP A 140 -1.34 -3.87 25.33
C ASP A 140 -2.55 -3.66 24.38
N GLY A 141 -2.92 -2.40 24.13
CA GLY A 141 -4.08 -2.01 23.34
C GLY A 141 -5.37 -1.91 24.14
N SER A 142 -5.34 -2.05 25.47
CA SER A 142 -6.50 -1.88 26.34
C SER A 142 -6.95 -0.42 26.38
N LEU A 143 -8.20 -0.19 25.98
CA LEU A 143 -8.84 1.11 25.90
C LEU A 143 -9.63 1.38 27.18
N TYR A 144 -9.32 2.51 27.80
CA TYR A 144 -10.01 3.03 28.97
C TYR A 144 -10.64 4.38 28.66
N VAL A 145 -11.85 4.58 29.16
CA VAL A 145 -12.60 5.83 29.03
C VAL A 145 -12.97 6.30 30.44
N ASP A 146 -12.56 7.51 30.81
CA ASP A 146 -12.75 8.06 32.16
C ASP A 146 -12.32 7.08 33.28
N LYS A 147 -11.24 6.32 33.04
CA LYS A 147 -10.67 5.25 33.90
C LYS A 147 -11.47 3.95 34.00
N ALA A 148 -12.56 3.81 33.26
CA ALA A 148 -13.28 2.55 33.11
C ALA A 148 -12.76 1.79 31.88
N PHE A 149 -12.54 0.49 32.03
CA PHE A 149 -12.17 -0.39 30.91
C PHE A 149 -13.35 -0.52 29.93
N VAL A 150 -13.10 -0.34 28.63
CA VAL A 150 -14.12 -0.44 27.57
C VAL A 150 -13.89 -1.67 26.71
N ASP A 151 -12.76 -1.75 26.02
CA ASP A 151 -12.40 -2.88 25.15
C ASP A 151 -10.89 -2.91 24.91
N VAL A 152 -10.38 -3.89 24.17
CA VAL A 152 -9.00 -3.96 23.68
C VAL A 152 -9.00 -3.83 22.16
N LEU A 153 -8.19 -2.93 21.61
CA LEU A 153 -8.02 -2.78 20.16
C LEU A 153 -7.59 -4.13 19.54
N LYS A 154 -8.33 -4.59 18.52
CA LYS A 154 -7.98 -5.82 17.83
C LYS A 154 -6.85 -5.53 16.86
N VAL A 155 -5.66 -6.04 17.19
CA VAL A 155 -4.49 -6.00 16.32
C VAL A 155 -4.13 -7.42 15.92
N VAL A 156 -3.98 -7.65 14.62
CA VAL A 156 -3.67 -8.96 14.04
C VAL A 156 -2.48 -8.87 13.10
N ASP A 157 -1.63 -9.88 13.08
CA ASP A 157 -0.59 -10.02 12.07
C ASP A 157 -0.89 -11.24 11.18
N PHE A 158 -0.06 -11.45 10.17
CA PHE A 158 -0.16 -12.56 9.23
C PHE A 158 1.20 -13.20 9.01
N ALA A 159 1.24 -14.53 8.95
CA ALA A 159 2.47 -15.25 8.64
C ALA A 159 2.96 -14.91 7.22
N GLU A 160 2.04 -14.87 6.26
CA GLU A 160 2.34 -14.63 4.85
C GLU A 160 1.83 -13.26 4.40
N LYS A 161 2.65 -12.21 4.59
CA LYS A 161 2.30 -10.84 4.20
C LYS A 161 2.10 -10.64 2.68
N LYS A 162 2.56 -11.58 1.86
CA LYS A 162 2.39 -11.55 0.39
C LYS A 162 0.93 -11.71 -0.06
N ASP A 163 0.10 -12.36 0.75
CA ASP A 163 -1.31 -12.62 0.46
C ASP A 163 -2.20 -11.40 0.82
N ILE A 164 -1.60 -10.39 1.47
CA ILE A 164 -2.25 -9.16 1.89
C ILE A 164 -2.16 -8.13 0.76
N ARG A 165 -3.31 -7.76 0.21
CA ARG A 165 -3.41 -6.82 -0.90
C ARG A 165 -4.08 -5.52 -0.49
N ASN A 166 -3.69 -4.43 -1.14
CA ASN A 166 -4.33 -3.13 -0.95
C ASN A 166 -5.73 -3.15 -1.56
N TYR A 167 -6.74 -2.85 -0.76
CA TYR A 167 -8.14 -2.75 -1.16
C TYR A 167 -8.54 -1.29 -1.50
N GLY A 168 -7.63 -0.33 -1.27
CA GLY A 168 -7.86 1.11 -1.42
C GLY A 168 -8.09 1.78 -0.06
N LYS A 169 -8.02 3.12 -0.03
CA LYS A 169 -8.22 3.92 1.20
C LYS A 169 -7.34 3.47 2.40
N ASN A 170 -6.14 2.97 2.13
CA ASN A 170 -5.23 2.38 3.13
C ASN A 170 -5.81 1.17 3.88
N LEU A 171 -6.77 0.50 3.26
CA LEU A 171 -7.29 -0.78 3.72
C LEU A 171 -6.57 -1.91 2.99
N PHE A 172 -6.37 -3.00 3.72
CA PHE A 172 -5.79 -4.23 3.21
C PHE A 172 -6.78 -5.36 3.39
N VAL A 173 -6.79 -6.27 2.44
CA VAL A 173 -7.59 -7.49 2.46
C VAL A 173 -6.65 -8.69 2.36
N ASN A 174 -6.96 -9.73 3.13
CA ASN A 174 -6.30 -11.00 2.97
C ASN A 174 -6.99 -11.79 1.86
N THR A 175 -6.24 -12.15 0.83
CA THR A 175 -6.77 -12.90 -0.32
C THR A 175 -6.73 -14.42 -0.15
N ASN A 176 -6.04 -14.91 0.89
CA ASN A 176 -5.89 -16.33 1.14
C ASN A 176 -6.51 -16.72 2.48
N GLU A 177 -7.58 -17.49 2.44
CA GLU A 177 -8.29 -17.96 3.64
C GLU A 177 -7.42 -18.85 4.54
N GLN A 178 -6.37 -19.49 4.01
CA GLN A 178 -5.44 -20.30 4.81
C GLN A 178 -4.44 -19.46 5.62
N ASN A 179 -4.30 -18.17 5.30
CA ASN A 179 -3.45 -17.25 6.04
C ASN A 179 -4.24 -16.66 7.21
N GLU A 180 -4.37 -17.41 8.29
CA GLU A 180 -5.18 -17.02 9.44
C GLU A 180 -4.61 -15.78 10.17
N GLU A 181 -5.51 -15.03 10.84
CA GLU A 181 -5.13 -13.93 11.71
C GLU A 181 -4.34 -14.46 12.92
N ILE A 182 -3.12 -13.97 13.13
CA ILE A 182 -2.31 -14.30 14.31
C ILE A 182 -2.25 -13.11 15.26
N ILE A 183 -2.13 -13.37 16.56
CA ILE A 183 -1.88 -12.32 17.56
C ILE A 183 -0.37 -12.03 17.56
N PRO A 184 0.06 -10.76 17.38
CA PRO A 184 1.49 -10.43 17.39
C PRO A 184 2.13 -10.74 18.75
N GLU A 185 3.31 -11.38 18.76
CA GLU A 185 4.02 -11.74 20.00
C GLU A 185 4.52 -10.51 20.79
N ASN A 186 4.90 -9.43 20.09
CA ASN A 186 5.41 -8.19 20.68
C ASN A 186 4.53 -7.00 20.29
N LEU A 187 3.25 -7.06 20.64
CA LEU A 187 2.34 -5.95 20.42
C LEU A 187 2.61 -4.82 21.42
N SER A 188 2.96 -3.64 20.92
CA SER A 188 2.98 -2.39 21.68
C SER A 188 2.20 -1.33 20.90
N VAL A 189 1.13 -0.82 21.50
CA VAL A 189 0.34 0.28 20.94
C VAL A 189 0.69 1.56 21.67
N ARG A 190 0.98 2.62 20.93
CA ARG A 190 1.29 3.94 21.48
C ARG A 190 0.21 4.94 21.09
N GLN A 191 -0.39 5.56 22.11
CA GLN A 191 -1.36 6.64 21.94
C GLN A 191 -0.65 7.98 21.71
N GLY A 192 -1.28 8.87 20.92
CA GLY A 192 -0.75 10.19 20.58
C GLY A 192 0.22 10.18 19.40
N TYR A 193 0.31 9.04 18.72
CA TYR A 193 1.19 8.82 17.57
C TYR A 193 0.40 8.14 16.46
N TYR A 194 0.78 8.34 15.20
CA TYR A 194 0.37 7.47 14.11
C TYR A 194 1.60 6.96 13.36
N GLU A 195 1.49 5.84 12.65
CA GLU A 195 2.57 5.35 11.80
C GLU A 195 2.71 6.23 10.54
N GLY A 196 3.91 6.73 10.23
CA GLY A 196 4.14 7.47 9.00
C GLY A 196 3.99 6.63 7.72
N SER A 197 4.09 7.28 6.56
CA SER A 197 4.29 6.56 5.30
C SER A 197 5.72 6.05 5.22
N ASN A 198 5.94 4.82 4.74
CA ASN A 198 7.28 4.31 4.49
C ASN A 198 7.84 4.69 3.10
N VAL A 199 7.20 5.65 2.44
CA VAL A 199 7.61 6.19 1.15
C VAL A 199 8.73 7.22 1.33
N ASP A 200 9.84 7.05 0.61
CA ASP A 200 10.91 8.03 0.54
C ASP A 200 10.70 8.95 -0.68
N MET A 201 10.20 10.17 -0.43
CA MET A 201 9.88 11.13 -1.50
C MET A 201 11.06 11.40 -2.44
N MET A 202 12.28 11.51 -1.91
CA MET A 202 13.45 11.83 -2.73
C MET A 202 13.77 10.67 -3.68
N ARG A 203 13.72 9.43 -3.18
CA ARG A 203 13.94 8.24 -4.01
C ARG A 203 12.84 8.09 -5.06
N GLU A 204 11.57 8.23 -4.69
CA GLU A 204 10.45 8.11 -5.63
C GLU A 204 10.52 9.20 -6.73
N MET A 205 10.94 10.44 -6.41
CA MET A 205 11.11 11.49 -7.42
C MET A 205 12.25 11.21 -8.40
N ILE A 206 13.36 10.64 -7.90
CA ILE A 206 14.46 10.20 -8.77
C ILE A 206 13.96 9.09 -9.70
N GLU A 207 13.25 8.10 -9.16
CA GLU A 207 12.69 6.99 -9.94
C GLU A 207 11.64 7.46 -10.95
N LEU A 208 10.81 8.45 -10.58
CA LEU A 208 9.85 9.10 -11.47
C LEU A 208 10.59 9.73 -12.66
N MET A 209 11.64 10.51 -12.40
CA MET A 209 12.41 11.16 -13.46
C MET A 209 13.04 10.13 -14.42
N TYR A 210 13.61 9.04 -13.89
CA TYR A 210 14.13 7.96 -14.73
C TYR A 210 13.03 7.31 -15.57
N THR A 211 11.87 7.04 -14.96
CA THR A 211 10.75 6.37 -15.62
C THR A 211 10.12 7.26 -16.70
N VAL A 212 9.98 8.57 -16.46
CA VAL A 212 9.51 9.53 -17.47
C VAL A 212 10.45 9.58 -18.66
N ARG A 213 11.77 9.69 -18.42
CA ARG A 213 12.78 9.67 -19.50
C ARG A 213 12.75 8.37 -20.30
N ALA A 214 12.59 7.23 -19.62
CA ALA A 214 12.46 5.94 -20.28
C ALA A 214 11.17 5.87 -21.13
N TYR A 215 10.04 6.33 -20.59
CA TYR A 215 8.77 6.37 -21.31
C TYR A 215 8.83 7.27 -22.56
N GLU A 216 9.47 8.45 -22.45
CA GLU A 216 9.72 9.34 -23.58
C GLU A 216 10.62 8.71 -24.64
N ALA A 217 11.67 7.99 -24.22
CA ALA A 217 12.57 7.29 -25.14
C ALA A 217 11.82 6.19 -25.92
N TYR A 218 11.01 5.37 -25.24
CA TYR A 218 10.16 4.37 -25.90
C TYR A 218 9.12 5.02 -26.82
N THR A 219 8.52 6.15 -26.43
CA THR A 219 7.57 6.90 -27.29
C THR A 219 8.25 7.46 -28.54
N LYS A 220 9.51 7.90 -28.46
CA LYS A 220 10.30 8.32 -29.63
C LYS A 220 10.62 7.13 -30.54
N ALA A 221 10.99 5.99 -29.97
CA ALA A 221 11.23 4.76 -30.73
C ALA A 221 9.97 4.28 -31.46
N ASP A 222 8.80 4.34 -30.79
CA ASP A 222 7.47 4.00 -31.32
C ASP A 222 7.17 4.84 -32.58
N ARG A 223 7.30 6.18 -32.48
CA ARG A 223 7.14 7.09 -33.62
C ARG A 223 8.12 6.83 -34.76
N SER A 224 9.38 6.53 -34.43
CA SER A 224 10.38 6.20 -35.45
C SER A 224 10.04 4.90 -36.19
N LEU A 225 9.46 3.91 -35.52
CA LEU A 225 9.00 2.68 -36.15
C LEU A 225 7.80 2.94 -37.05
N ASP A 226 6.84 3.75 -36.61
CA ASP A 226 5.69 4.18 -37.42
C ASP A 226 6.13 4.92 -38.69
N ASP A 227 7.11 5.82 -38.59
CA ASP A 227 7.66 6.53 -39.75
C ASP A 227 8.31 5.59 -40.77
N ILE A 228 9.03 4.55 -40.29
CA ILE A 228 9.64 3.54 -41.17
C ILE A 228 8.53 2.71 -41.85
N LEU A 229 7.50 2.31 -41.11
CA LEU A 229 6.35 1.59 -41.66
C LEU A 229 5.62 2.42 -42.73
N GLY A 230 5.38 3.70 -42.46
CA GLY A 230 4.77 4.62 -43.42
C GLY A 230 5.57 4.71 -44.72
N LYS A 231 6.90 4.81 -44.62
CA LYS A 231 7.78 4.81 -45.81
C LYS A 231 7.74 3.48 -46.57
N LEU A 232 7.76 2.35 -45.88
CA LEU A 232 7.69 1.02 -46.50
C LEU A 232 6.37 0.80 -47.25
N ILE A 233 5.24 1.22 -46.67
CA ILE A 233 3.93 1.14 -47.32
C ILE A 233 3.90 1.99 -48.60
N ASN A 234 4.48 3.19 -48.56
CA ASN A 234 4.55 4.08 -49.72
C ASN A 234 5.49 3.59 -50.83
N MET A 235 6.53 2.80 -50.49
CA MET A 235 7.42 2.15 -51.46
C MET A 235 6.82 0.90 -52.11
N GLY A 236 5.81 0.29 -51.48
CA GLY A 236 5.13 -0.91 -51.97
C GLY A 236 3.93 -0.65 -52.90
N ARG A 237 3.63 0.63 -53.19
CA ARG A 237 2.63 1.07 -54.17
C ARG A 237 3.33 1.60 -55.42
#